data_AF-A0A843CZ62-F1
#
_entry.id   AF-A0A843CZ62-F1
#
_cell.length_a   1.000
_cell.length_b   1.000
_cell.length_c   1.000
_cell.angle_alpha   90.00
_cell.angle_beta   90.00
_cell.angle_gamma   90.00
#
_symmetry.space_group_name_H-M   'P 1'
#
loop_
_entity.id
_entity.type
_entity.pdbx_description
1 polymer ?
#
loop_
_entity_poly.entity_id
_entity_poly.type
_entity_poly.pdbx_seq_one_letter_code
_entity_poly.pdbx_strand_id
1 'polypeptide(L)'
;HWIRAMRALNIPKSHFVNRYMIHPHMLRKWFLSEFSLVASRDIAEMLAGHSGYLSDSYRRYSTKTIVSEFLKAESAITVFPGIEKLDASAAFEAAEA
;
A
#
# COMPACT_ATOMS: atom_id res chain seq x y z
N HIS A 1 0.41 18.61 -0.80
CA HIS A 1 -0.94 18.35 -1.36
C HIS A 1 -0.80 17.63 -2.71
N TRP A 2 -1.44 16.47 -2.90
CA TRP A 2 -1.26 15.56 -4.04
C TRP A 2 -1.30 16.23 -5.42
N ILE A 3 -2.18 17.22 -5.60
CA ILE A 3 -2.33 17.98 -6.85
C ILE A 3 -1.03 18.69 -7.28
N ARG A 4 -0.23 19.19 -6.33
CA ARG A 4 1.06 19.84 -6.63
C ARG A 4 2.07 18.82 -7.17
N ALA A 5 2.15 17.65 -6.57
CA ALA A 5 3.05 16.58 -7.02
C ALA A 5 2.68 16.12 -8.44
N MET A 6 1.39 15.93 -8.74
CA MET A 6 0.93 15.54 -10.08
C MET A 6 1.28 16.56 -11.16
N ARG A 7 1.18 17.86 -10.85
CA ARG A 7 1.60 18.93 -11.78
C ARG A 7 3.11 18.91 -12.01
N ALA A 8 3.90 18.74 -10.95
CA ALA A 8 5.35 18.69 -11.05
C ALA A 8 5.84 17.49 -11.88
N LEU A 9 5.13 16.36 -11.80
CA LEU A 9 5.42 15.13 -12.55
C LEU A 9 4.79 15.10 -13.95
N ASN A 10 4.12 16.18 -14.36
CA ASN A 10 3.42 16.29 -15.66
C ASN A 10 2.43 15.15 -15.94
N ILE A 11 1.74 14.66 -14.91
CA ILE A 11 0.79 13.55 -15.05
C ILE A 11 -0.47 14.05 -15.77
N PRO A 12 -0.89 13.39 -16.87
CA PRO A 12 -2.05 13.82 -17.65
C PRO A 12 -3.36 13.67 -16.86
N LYS A 13 -4.32 14.52 -17.20
CA LYS A 13 -5.71 14.35 -16.78
C LYS A 13 -6.44 13.43 -17.75
N SER A 14 -7.45 12.72 -17.26
CA SER A 14 -8.34 11.95 -18.13
C SER A 14 -9.05 12.90 -19.10
N HIS A 15 -9.10 12.51 -20.37
CA HIS A 15 -9.80 13.24 -21.42
C HIS A 15 -11.33 13.21 -21.24
N PHE A 16 -11.85 12.22 -20.52
CA PHE A 16 -13.30 12.00 -20.34
C PHE A 16 -13.84 12.59 -19.04
N VAL A 17 -13.00 12.68 -18.01
CA VAL A 17 -13.38 13.13 -16.68
C VAL A 17 -12.26 14.08 -16.25
N ASN A 18 -12.53 15.37 -16.04
CA ASN A 18 -11.52 16.40 -15.70
C ASN A 18 -10.84 16.16 -14.33
N ARG A 19 -10.11 15.05 -14.20
CA ARG A 19 -9.47 14.50 -13.01
C ARG A 19 -8.12 13.90 -13.43
N TYR A 20 -7.13 13.93 -12.53
CA TYR A 20 -5.82 13.31 -12.80
C TYR A 20 -5.97 11.81 -13.00
N MET A 21 -5.25 11.26 -14.00
CA MET A 21 -5.26 9.82 -14.27
C MET A 21 -4.73 8.99 -13.11
N ILE A 22 -3.85 9.57 -12.26
CA ILE A 22 -3.33 8.93 -11.06
C ILE A 22 -3.73 9.77 -9.84
N HIS A 23 -4.32 9.13 -8.85
CA HIS A 23 -4.74 9.77 -7.60
C HIS A 23 -4.64 8.79 -6.42
N PRO A 24 -4.65 9.25 -5.15
CA PRO A 24 -4.35 8.38 -4.00
C PRO A 24 -5.29 7.18 -3.90
N HIS A 25 -6.56 7.36 -4.27
CA HIS A 25 -7.54 6.27 -4.31
C HIS A 25 -7.20 5.19 -5.35
N MET A 26 -6.57 5.54 -6.48
CA MET A 26 -6.10 4.54 -7.45
C MET A 26 -4.90 3.77 -6.91
N LEU A 27 -3.96 4.44 -6.24
CA LEU A 27 -2.84 3.75 -5.59
C LEU A 27 -3.31 2.78 -4.52
N ARG A 28 -4.31 3.18 -3.72
CA ARG A 28 -4.95 2.28 -2.76
C ARG A 28 -5.58 1.06 -3.42
N LYS A 29 -6.31 1.25 -4.53
CA LYS A 29 -6.92 0.14 -5.28
C LYS A 29 -5.86 -0.79 -5.88
N TRP A 30 -4.80 -0.23 -6.43
CA TRP A 30 -3.67 -0.99 -6.96
C TRP A 30 -3.00 -1.81 -5.84
N PHE A 31 -2.66 -1.19 -4.70
CA PHE A 31 -2.07 -1.88 -3.56
C PHE A 31 -2.93 -3.05 -3.08
N LEU A 32 -4.24 -2.82 -2.90
CA LEU A 32 -5.18 -3.87 -2.49
C LEU A 32 -5.24 -5.01 -3.51
N SER A 33 -5.22 -4.68 -4.81
CA SER A 33 -5.25 -5.65 -5.89
C SER A 33 -3.99 -6.51 -5.90
N GLU A 34 -2.81 -5.90 -5.95
CA GLU A 34 -1.53 -6.63 -6.02
C GLU A 34 -1.25 -7.45 -4.76
N PHE A 35 -1.45 -6.86 -3.57
CA PHE A 35 -1.22 -7.56 -2.31
C PHE A 35 -2.10 -8.81 -2.19
N SER A 36 -3.37 -8.72 -2.58
CA SER A 36 -4.33 -9.81 -2.45
C SER A 36 -4.06 -10.98 -3.42
N LEU A 37 -3.16 -10.82 -4.40
CA LEU A 37 -2.75 -11.92 -5.29
C LEU A 37 -1.82 -12.92 -4.60
N VAL A 38 -1.10 -12.47 -3.57
CA VAL A 38 0.02 -13.21 -2.97
C VAL A 38 -0.12 -13.37 -1.45
N ALA A 39 -0.96 -12.58 -0.80
CA ALA A 39 -1.18 -12.57 0.64
C ALA A 39 -2.65 -12.26 0.98
N SER A 40 -2.98 -12.27 2.27
CA SER A 40 -4.34 -12.09 2.75
C SER A 40 -4.94 -10.72 2.41
N ARG A 41 -6.06 -10.72 1.67
CA ARG A 41 -6.87 -9.53 1.37
C ARG A 41 -7.29 -8.76 2.62
N ASP A 42 -7.55 -9.49 3.70
CA ASP A 42 -7.97 -8.95 4.98
C ASP A 42 -6.88 -8.09 5.63
N ILE A 43 -5.63 -8.54 5.52
CA ILE A 43 -4.45 -7.81 6.00
C ILE A 43 -4.15 -6.63 5.07
N ALA A 44 -4.34 -6.78 3.76
CA ALA A 44 -4.22 -5.68 2.80
C ALA A 44 -5.20 -4.54 3.12
N GLU A 45 -6.47 -4.85 3.39
CA GLU A 45 -7.51 -3.87 3.74
C GLU A 45 -7.18 -3.12 5.04
N MET A 46 -6.72 -3.86 6.06
CA MET A 46 -6.26 -3.30 7.32
C MET A 46 -5.06 -2.36 7.11
N LEU A 47 -4.02 -2.79 6.38
CA LEU A 47 -2.85 -1.95 6.05
C LEU A 47 -3.25 -0.70 5.24
N ALA A 48 -4.26 -0.82 4.38
CA ALA A 48 -4.80 0.29 3.59
C ALA A 48 -5.76 1.20 4.38
N GLY A 49 -5.92 1.00 5.70
CA GLY A 49 -6.80 1.79 6.56
C GLY A 49 -8.27 1.72 6.16
N HIS A 50 -8.73 0.57 5.67
CA HIS A 50 -10.11 0.39 5.23
C HIS A 50 -11.01 -0.07 6.38
N SER A 51 -11.71 0.88 7.01
CA SER A 51 -12.63 0.64 8.15
C SER A 51 -14.03 0.15 7.73
N GLY A 52 -14.16 -0.48 6.55
CA GLY A 52 -15.45 -0.64 5.85
C GLY A 52 -16.05 -2.05 5.85
N TYR A 53 -15.32 -3.08 6.31
CA TYR A 53 -15.83 -4.45 6.37
C TYR A 53 -16.04 -4.90 7.82
N LEU A 54 -17.08 -5.72 8.04
CA LEU A 54 -17.69 -6.28 9.26
C LEU A 54 -16.75 -7.01 10.27
N SER A 55 -15.45 -6.69 10.31
CA SER A 55 -14.43 -7.47 11.01
C SER A 55 -13.44 -6.68 11.86
N ASP A 56 -13.62 -5.35 12.00
CA ASP A 56 -12.84 -4.52 12.93
C ASP A 56 -12.87 -5.09 14.37
N SER A 57 -13.93 -5.81 14.73
CA SER A 57 -14.10 -6.46 16.04
C SER A 57 -13.44 -7.84 16.16
N TYR A 58 -12.99 -8.47 15.06
CA TYR A 58 -12.58 -9.89 15.05
C TYR A 58 -11.15 -10.16 14.56
N ARG A 59 -10.48 -9.20 13.93
CA ARG A 59 -9.12 -9.40 13.37
C ARG A 59 -8.02 -9.08 14.38
N ARG A 60 -7.80 -9.99 15.35
CA ARG A 60 -6.57 -9.96 16.16
C ARG A 60 -5.43 -10.66 15.42
N TYR A 61 -4.87 -10.02 14.41
CA TYR A 61 -3.60 -10.49 13.84
C TYR A 61 -2.45 -10.08 14.74
N SER A 62 -1.56 -11.01 15.05
CA SER A 62 -0.30 -10.65 15.70
C SER A 62 0.55 -9.81 14.76
N THR A 63 1.36 -8.89 15.30
CA THR A 63 2.32 -8.10 14.49
C THR A 63 3.18 -9.01 13.60
N LYS A 64 3.59 -10.17 14.12
CA LYS A 64 4.37 -11.18 13.37
C LYS A 64 3.63 -11.68 12.14
N THR A 65 2.33 -11.99 12.27
CA THR A 65 1.48 -12.40 11.15
C THR A 65 1.42 -11.30 10.09
N ILE A 66 1.19 -10.04 10.51
CA ILE A 66 1.12 -8.89 9.60
C ILE A 66 2.43 -8.72 8.83
N VAL A 67 3.56 -8.75 9.53
CA VAL A 67 4.90 -8.65 8.93
C VAL A 67 5.15 -9.78 7.94
N SER A 68 4.85 -11.03 8.32
CA SER A 68 5.04 -12.17 7.42
C SER A 68 4.23 -12.06 6.13
N GLU A 69 3.00 -11.57 6.22
CA GLU A 69 2.12 -11.39 5.06
C GLU A 69 2.56 -10.22 4.20
N PHE A 70 3.03 -9.13 4.81
CA PHE A 70 3.63 -8.02 4.08
C PHE A 70 4.89 -8.44 3.32
N LEU A 71 5.81 -9.17 3.95
CA LEU A 71 7.05 -9.63 3.31
C LEU A 71 6.77 -10.57 2.14
N LYS A 72 5.72 -11.41 2.20
CA LYS A 72 5.27 -12.21 1.06
C LYS A 72 4.83 -11.33 -0.12
N ALA A 73 4.12 -10.24 0.19
CA ALA A 73 3.57 -9.33 -0.80
C ALA A 73 4.54 -8.26 -1.31
N GLU A 74 5.64 -8.01 -0.60
CA GLU A 74 6.60 -6.94 -0.86
C GLU A 74 7.02 -6.88 -2.34
N SER A 75 7.39 -8.02 -2.92
CA SER A 75 7.82 -8.10 -4.31
C SER A 75 6.73 -7.70 -5.32
N ALA A 76 5.46 -7.99 -5.02
CA ALA A 76 4.32 -7.65 -5.88
C ALA A 76 3.94 -6.16 -5.80
N ILE A 77 4.14 -5.54 -4.62
CA ILE A 77 3.81 -4.13 -4.37
C ILE A 77 5.00 -3.18 -4.57
N THR A 78 6.13 -3.68 -5.08
CA THR A 78 7.33 -2.87 -5.34
C THR A 78 7.41 -2.50 -6.82
N VAL A 79 7.32 -1.20 -7.13
CA VAL A 79 7.34 -0.69 -8.52
C VAL A 79 8.76 -0.67 -9.10
N PHE A 80 9.79 -0.47 -8.27
CA PHE A 80 11.19 -0.39 -8.70
C PHE A 80 12.06 -1.34 -7.87
N PRO A 81 12.15 -2.62 -8.26
CA PRO A 81 12.85 -3.65 -7.47
C PRO A 81 14.39 -3.50 -7.42
N GLY A 82 14.97 -2.50 -8.09
CA GLY A 82 16.42 -2.28 -8.20
C GLY A 82 16.95 -1.03 -7.50
N ILE A 83 16.12 -0.30 -6.75
CA ILE A 83 16.62 0.72 -5.83
C ILE A 83 17.18 -0.02 -4.63
N GLU A 84 18.41 0.29 -4.22
CA GLU A 84 19.08 -0.29 -3.06
C GLU A 84 18.06 -0.45 -1.92
N LYS A 85 17.87 -1.69 -1.46
CA LYS A 85 16.84 -2.01 -0.47
C LYS A 85 17.01 -1.04 0.68
N LEU A 86 15.99 -0.21 0.93
CA LEU A 86 15.87 0.47 2.20
C LEU A 86 15.94 -0.63 3.24
N ASP A 87 16.97 -0.57 4.07
CA ASP A 87 17.16 -1.42 5.23
C ASP A 87 15.91 -1.33 6.11
N ALA A 88 14.95 -2.22 5.86
CA ALA A 88 13.72 -2.30 6.63
C ALA A 88 13.98 -2.85 8.03
N SER A 89 15.12 -3.51 8.26
CA SER A 89 15.54 -4.00 9.58
C SER A 89 15.85 -2.84 10.54
N ALA A 90 16.55 -1.79 10.10
CA ALA A 90 16.82 -0.61 10.92
C ALA A 90 15.55 0.18 11.24
N ALA A 91 14.61 0.25 10.30
CA ALA A 91 13.30 0.87 10.55
C ALA A 91 12.45 0.09 11.57
N PHE A 92 12.64 -1.23 11.65
CA PHE A 92 11.94 -2.11 12.59
C PHE A 92 12.52 -2.02 14.01
N GLU A 93 13.85 -2.09 14.15
CA GLU A 93 14.55 -1.92 15.44
C GLU A 93 14.25 -0.55 16.09
N ALA A 94 14.10 0.51 15.29
CA ALA A 94 13.74 1.83 15.76
C ALA A 94 12.27 1.97 16.21
N ALA A 95 11.39 1.04 15.85
CA ALA A 95 9.97 1.05 16.22
C ALA A 95 9.64 0.22 17.47
N GLU A 96 10.56 -0.66 17.90
CA GLU A 96 10.45 -1.42 19.16
C GLU A 96 11.21 -0.77 20.34
N ALA A 97 11.95 0.33 20.12
CA ALA A 97 12.64 1.12 21.15
C ALA A 97 11.78 2.27 21.71
#